data_AF-A0A3A9W9E7-F1
#
_entry.id   AF-A0A3A9W9E7-F1
#
_cell.length_a   1.000
_cell.length_b   1.000
_cell.length_c   1.000
_cell.angle_alpha   90.00
_cell.angle_beta   90.00
_cell.angle_gamma   90.00
#
_symmetry.space_group_name_H-M   'P 1'
#
loop_
_entity.id
_entity.type
_entity.pdbx_description
1 polymer ?
#
loop_
_entity_poly.entity_id
_entity_poly.type
_entity_poly.pdbx_seq_one_letter_code
_entity_poly.pdbx_strand_id
1 'polypeptide(L)'
;MIKWTDILISISGASAIFIAFLKFFGKKFIDLSFQKEMENHKQTLISKTEYLKNELAVYTHQQNIRYSRLDEKRASVLEQIFESIYEIQRVIYDGLDFDSKDPENYIDNLIHSDNLTSKLSTLIRDLSFYRGVKKIYFTSKLDKLLTNACVELTKVREITYTLENFTEMPKDDLKLLHQKTQLKWEAVHKIYTTNFGPLKKEITKEFRTLLGVK
;
A
#
# COMPACT_ATOMS: atom_id res chain seq x y z
N MET A 1 -19.43 104.42 11.11
CA MET A 1 -18.43 103.77 11.99
C MET A 1 -18.78 102.31 12.07
N ILE A 2 -18.01 101.44 11.39
CA ILE A 2 -18.26 99.99 11.47
C ILE A 2 -17.83 99.55 12.86
N LYS A 3 -18.75 98.99 13.64
CA LYS A 3 -18.46 98.51 14.99
C LYS A 3 -17.63 97.23 14.86
N TRP A 4 -16.42 97.24 15.41
CA TRP A 4 -15.50 96.09 15.42
C TRP A 4 -16.13 94.83 16.02
N THR A 5 -17.16 94.97 16.86
CA THR A 5 -17.97 93.87 17.40
C THR A 5 -18.78 93.14 16.34
N ASP A 6 -19.31 93.83 15.33
CA ASP A 6 -20.13 93.22 14.28
C ASP A 6 -19.28 92.45 13.25
N ILE A 7 -18.03 92.92 13.03
CA ILE A 7 -17.02 92.18 12.27
C ILE A 7 -16.55 90.95 13.06
N LEU A 8 -16.32 91.07 14.37
CA LEU A 8 -15.94 89.93 15.22
C LEU A 8 -17.06 88.88 15.31
N ILE A 9 -18.33 89.28 15.39
CA ILE A 9 -19.48 88.36 15.43
C ILE A 9 -19.73 87.73 14.05
N SER A 10 -19.54 88.44 12.94
CA SER A 10 -19.69 87.84 11.60
C SER A 10 -18.53 86.90 11.26
N ILE A 11 -17.30 87.23 11.64
CA ILE A 11 -16.12 86.37 11.48
C ILE A 11 -16.23 85.16 12.40
N SER A 12 -16.63 85.31 13.67
CA SER A 12 -16.75 84.19 14.62
C SER A 12 -17.98 83.31 14.36
N GLY A 13 -19.12 83.90 13.97
CA GLY A 13 -20.35 83.15 13.65
C GLY A 13 -20.24 82.34 12.36
N ALA A 14 -19.73 82.95 11.27
CA ALA A 14 -19.56 82.25 10.00
C ALA A 14 -18.42 81.21 10.07
N SER A 15 -17.32 81.50 10.77
CA SER A 15 -16.24 80.53 10.95
C SER A 15 -16.63 79.38 11.89
N ALA A 16 -17.39 79.62 12.96
CA ALA A 16 -17.86 78.55 13.84
C ALA A 16 -18.83 77.60 13.12
N ILE A 17 -19.75 78.12 12.30
CA ILE A 17 -20.66 77.31 11.47
C ILE A 17 -19.86 76.51 10.44
N PHE A 18 -18.91 77.14 9.76
CA PHE A 18 -18.05 76.47 8.77
C PHE A 18 -17.20 75.36 9.39
N ILE A 19 -16.61 75.61 10.57
CA ILE A 19 -15.86 74.61 11.33
C ILE A 19 -16.77 73.46 11.79
N ALA A 20 -17.98 73.76 12.27
CA ALA A 20 -18.95 72.73 12.65
C ALA A 20 -19.38 71.88 11.45
N PHE A 21 -19.59 72.50 10.29
CA PHE A 21 -19.93 71.82 9.04
C PHE A 21 -18.78 70.93 8.56
N LEU A 22 -17.54 71.44 8.53
CA LEU A 22 -16.33 70.66 8.23
C LEU A 22 -16.13 69.50 9.20
N LYS A 23 -16.38 69.71 10.49
CA LYS A 23 -16.25 68.67 11.51
C LYS A 23 -17.31 67.58 11.32
N PHE A 24 -18.54 67.95 10.97
CA PHE A 24 -19.62 66.99 10.74
C PHE A 24 -19.43 66.21 9.43
N PHE A 25 -19.21 66.90 8.32
CA PHE A 25 -19.02 66.26 7.01
C PHE A 25 -17.67 65.55 6.90
N GLY A 26 -16.60 66.12 7.45
CA GLY A 26 -15.28 65.50 7.52
C GLY A 26 -15.30 64.23 8.35
N LYS A 27 -15.91 64.25 9.54
CA LYS A 27 -16.09 63.03 10.36
C LYS A 27 -16.91 61.99 9.62
N LYS A 28 -18.05 62.38 9.03
CA LYS A 28 -18.92 61.46 8.28
C LYS A 28 -18.21 60.85 7.06
N PHE A 29 -17.39 61.63 6.35
CA PHE A 29 -16.62 61.16 5.20
C PHE A 29 -15.49 60.20 5.60
N ILE A 30 -14.79 60.51 6.69
CA ILE A 30 -13.77 59.63 7.26
C ILE A 30 -14.41 58.32 7.73
N ASP A 31 -15.51 58.38 8.48
CA ASP A 31 -16.23 57.20 8.96
C ASP A 31 -16.72 56.32 7.80
N LEU A 32 -17.27 56.92 6.73
CA LEU A 32 -17.69 56.20 5.51
C LEU A 32 -16.50 55.56 4.78
N SER A 33 -15.37 56.28 4.67
CA SER A 33 -14.18 55.78 4.00
C SER A 33 -13.56 54.61 4.76
N PHE A 34 -13.44 54.73 6.10
CA PHE A 34 -12.96 53.66 6.97
C PHE A 34 -13.90 52.46 6.97
N GLN A 35 -15.22 52.67 7.03
CA GLN A 35 -16.18 51.56 6.94
C GLN A 35 -16.07 50.82 5.61
N LYS A 36 -15.94 51.55 4.50
CA LYS A 36 -15.80 50.96 3.17
C LYS A 36 -14.49 50.18 3.04
N GLU A 37 -13.38 50.75 3.49
CA GLU A 37 -12.08 50.09 3.44
C GLU A 37 -12.02 48.85 4.35
N MET A 38 -12.60 48.95 5.55
CA MET A 38 -12.69 47.82 6.49
C MET A 38 -13.60 46.71 5.97
N GLU A 39 -14.73 47.04 5.35
CA GLU A 39 -15.59 46.04 4.71
C GLU A 39 -14.88 45.39 3.51
N ASN A 40 -14.18 46.16 2.67
CA ASN A 40 -13.39 45.62 1.56
C ASN A 40 -12.27 44.69 2.06
N HIS A 41 -11.58 45.05 3.15
CA HIS A 41 -10.58 44.20 3.76
C HIS A 41 -11.17 42.92 4.34
N LYS A 42 -12.32 43.02 5.01
CA LYS A 42 -13.06 41.86 5.52
C LYS A 42 -13.50 40.93 4.39
N GLN A 43 -14.05 41.46 3.30
CA GLN A 43 -14.43 40.68 2.12
C GLN A 43 -13.20 40.02 1.47
N THR A 44 -12.06 40.72 1.41
CA THR A 44 -10.80 40.17 0.91
C THR A 44 -10.27 39.04 1.81
N LEU A 45 -10.37 39.20 3.14
CA LEU A 45 -9.99 38.17 4.10
C LEU A 45 -10.90 36.94 3.99
N ILE A 46 -12.20 37.14 3.86
CA ILE A 46 -13.19 36.06 3.68
C ILE A 46 -12.90 35.31 2.37
N SER A 47 -12.76 36.02 1.25
CA SER A 47 -12.49 35.39 -0.04
C SER A 47 -11.16 34.64 -0.07
N LYS A 48 -10.10 35.20 0.52
CA LYS A 48 -8.81 34.49 0.69
C LYS A 48 -8.94 33.26 1.58
N THR A 49 -9.71 33.35 2.67
CA THR A 49 -9.92 32.23 3.58
C THR A 49 -10.71 31.11 2.91
N GLU A 50 -11.77 31.44 2.18
CA GLU A 50 -12.56 30.49 1.42
C GLU A 50 -11.74 29.84 0.30
N TYR A 51 -10.94 30.64 -0.42
CA TYR A 51 -10.00 30.14 -1.43
C TYR A 51 -9.03 29.12 -0.83
N LEU A 52 -8.36 29.45 0.27
CA LEU A 52 -7.40 28.56 0.93
C LEU A 52 -8.06 27.30 1.49
N LYS A 53 -9.26 27.41 2.06
CA LYS A 53 -10.04 26.25 2.51
C LYS A 53 -10.38 25.32 1.36
N ASN A 54 -10.78 25.87 0.22
CA ASN A 54 -11.11 25.10 -0.96
C ASN A 54 -9.86 24.41 -1.52
N GLU A 55 -8.73 25.13 -1.62
CA GLU A 55 -7.46 24.57 -2.07
C GLU A 55 -7.00 23.42 -1.16
N LEU A 56 -7.10 23.59 0.16
CA LEU A 56 -6.80 22.53 1.12
C LEU A 56 -7.72 21.33 0.94
N ALA A 57 -9.03 21.55 0.79
CA ALA A 57 -10.00 20.47 0.59
C ALA A 57 -9.71 19.69 -0.70
N VAL A 58 -9.40 20.38 -1.80
CA VAL A 58 -8.98 19.77 -3.07
C VAL A 58 -7.69 18.97 -2.88
N TYR A 59 -6.69 19.53 -2.22
CA TYR A 59 -5.43 18.84 -1.94
C TYR A 59 -5.66 17.58 -1.09
N THR A 60 -6.41 17.67 0.00
CA THR A 60 -6.76 16.52 0.84
C THR A 60 -7.51 15.46 0.05
N HIS A 61 -8.45 15.85 -0.81
CA HIS A 61 -9.18 14.93 -1.67
C HIS A 61 -8.25 14.21 -2.67
N GLN A 62 -7.34 14.94 -3.31
CA GLN A 62 -6.34 14.36 -4.21
C GLN A 62 -5.40 13.38 -3.49
N GLN A 63 -4.98 13.71 -2.27
CA GLN A 63 -4.17 12.80 -1.45
C GLN A 63 -4.95 11.54 -1.07
N ASN A 64 -6.22 11.66 -0.67
CA ASN A 64 -7.06 10.50 -0.36
C ASN A 64 -7.23 9.57 -1.57
N ILE A 65 -7.44 10.12 -2.77
CA ILE A 65 -7.49 9.32 -4.00
C ILE A 65 -6.16 8.62 -4.26
N ARG A 66 -5.03 9.31 -4.08
CA ARG A 66 -3.69 8.73 -4.27
C ARG A 66 -3.42 7.60 -3.29
N TYR A 67 -3.75 7.78 -2.01
CA TYR A 67 -3.60 6.74 -0.98
C TYR A 67 -4.48 5.54 -1.26
N SER A 68 -5.75 5.75 -1.62
CA SER A 68 -6.67 4.67 -2.00
C SER A 68 -6.14 3.84 -3.17
N ARG A 69 -5.62 4.48 -4.23
CA ARG A 69 -5.00 3.75 -5.37
C ARG A 69 -3.75 2.98 -4.96
N LEU A 70 -2.95 3.53 -4.05
CA LEU A 70 -1.76 2.85 -3.55
C LEU A 70 -2.12 1.63 -2.70
N ASP A 71 -3.12 1.76 -1.84
CA ASP A 71 -3.61 0.70 -0.98
C ASP A 71 -4.28 -0.42 -1.80
N GLU A 72 -5.08 -0.08 -2.81
CA GLU A 72 -5.60 -1.04 -3.79
C GLU A 72 -4.47 -1.79 -4.49
N LYS A 73 -3.44 -1.06 -4.94
CA LYS A 73 -2.31 -1.69 -5.62
C LYS A 73 -1.55 -2.63 -4.70
N ARG A 74 -1.36 -2.23 -3.44
CA ARG A 74 -0.68 -3.03 -2.43
C ARG A 74 -1.50 -4.27 -2.07
N ALA A 75 -2.81 -4.15 -1.91
CA ALA A 75 -3.71 -5.27 -1.67
C ALA A 75 -3.63 -6.31 -2.79
N SER A 76 -3.70 -5.86 -4.05
CA SER A 76 -3.57 -6.74 -5.22
C SER A 76 -2.21 -7.45 -5.30
N VAL A 77 -1.12 -6.79 -4.89
CA VAL A 77 0.21 -7.41 -4.81
C VAL A 77 0.26 -8.48 -3.71
N LEU A 78 -0.32 -8.21 -2.53
CA LEU A 78 -0.37 -9.16 -1.43
C LEU A 78 -1.21 -10.39 -1.77
N GLU A 79 -2.33 -10.20 -2.48
CA GLU A 79 -3.19 -11.26 -2.99
C GLU A 79 -2.41 -12.20 -3.93
N GLN A 80 -1.73 -11.66 -4.95
CA GLN A 80 -0.95 -12.47 -5.90
C GLN A 80 0.20 -13.24 -5.23
N ILE A 81 0.87 -12.64 -4.23
CA ILE A 81 1.87 -13.34 -3.42
C ILE A 81 1.22 -14.49 -2.64
N PHE A 82 0.06 -14.25 -2.03
CA PHE A 82 -0.65 -15.25 -1.24
C PHE A 82 -1.10 -16.44 -2.11
N GLU A 83 -1.66 -16.16 -3.29
CA GLU A 83 -2.02 -17.17 -4.29
C GLU A 83 -0.80 -18.00 -4.71
N SER A 84 0.32 -17.36 -5.01
CA SER A 84 1.57 -18.06 -5.37
C SER A 84 2.04 -18.99 -4.25
N ILE A 85 1.96 -18.53 -3.00
CA ILE A 85 2.31 -19.34 -1.82
C ILE A 85 1.36 -20.53 -1.65
N TYR A 86 0.08 -20.36 -1.96
CA TYR A 86 -0.93 -21.41 -1.90
C TYR A 86 -0.70 -22.46 -2.99
N GLU A 87 -0.43 -22.05 -4.23
CA GLU A 87 -0.10 -22.98 -5.31
C GLU A 87 1.16 -23.80 -5.02
N ILE A 88 2.20 -23.18 -4.44
CA ILE A 88 3.38 -23.90 -3.94
C ILE A 88 2.97 -24.93 -2.89
N GLN A 89 2.12 -24.56 -1.94
CA GLN A 89 1.64 -25.48 -0.90
C GLN A 89 0.94 -26.70 -1.51
N ARG A 90 0.04 -26.44 -2.47
CA ARG A 90 -0.75 -27.46 -3.13
C ARG A 90 0.15 -28.47 -3.82
N VAL A 91 1.13 -28.01 -4.62
CA VAL A 91 2.08 -28.90 -5.30
C VAL A 91 2.89 -29.72 -4.30
N ILE A 92 3.25 -29.15 -3.15
CA ILE A 92 3.94 -29.90 -2.08
C ILE A 92 3.05 -30.98 -1.47
N TYR A 93 1.76 -30.70 -1.25
CA TYR A 93 0.84 -31.73 -0.77
C TYR A 93 0.57 -32.82 -1.80
N ASP A 94 0.39 -32.44 -3.07
CA ASP A 94 0.24 -33.41 -4.17
C ASP A 94 1.48 -34.33 -4.24
N GLY A 95 2.69 -33.79 -3.98
CA GLY A 95 3.92 -34.57 -3.90
C GLY A 95 4.08 -35.40 -2.62
N LEU A 96 3.31 -35.15 -1.58
CA LEU A 96 3.26 -36.00 -0.38
C LEU A 96 2.25 -37.14 -0.52
N ASP A 97 1.27 -37.01 -1.41
CA ASP A 97 0.18 -37.97 -1.61
C ASP A 97 0.60 -39.20 -2.43
N PHE A 98 1.91 -39.47 -2.54
CA PHE A 98 2.39 -40.73 -3.10
C PHE A 98 1.91 -41.90 -2.25
N ASP A 99 1.03 -42.73 -2.80
CA ASP A 99 0.63 -43.98 -2.15
C ASP A 99 1.78 -45.00 -2.24
N SER A 100 2.62 -45.01 -1.21
CA SER A 100 3.69 -46.01 -1.02
C SER A 100 3.18 -47.46 -1.00
N LYS A 101 1.86 -47.68 -0.93
CA LYS A 101 1.22 -49.00 -0.85
C LYS A 101 0.76 -49.55 -2.18
N ASP A 102 0.84 -48.80 -3.28
CA ASP A 102 0.61 -49.34 -4.63
C ASP A 102 1.95 -49.64 -5.32
N PRO A 103 2.52 -50.84 -5.09
CA PRO A 103 3.77 -51.27 -5.70
C PRO A 103 3.66 -51.57 -7.20
N GLU A 104 2.47 -51.46 -7.80
CA GLU A 104 2.29 -51.68 -9.24
C GLU A 104 2.49 -50.39 -10.04
N ASN A 105 2.34 -49.21 -9.41
CA ASN A 105 2.41 -47.90 -10.09
C ASN A 105 3.65 -47.06 -9.76
N TYR A 106 4.79 -47.68 -9.40
CA TYR A 106 6.02 -46.94 -9.10
C TYR A 106 6.48 -46.02 -10.24
N ILE A 107 6.41 -46.47 -11.49
CA ILE A 107 6.84 -45.69 -12.65
C ILE A 107 5.95 -44.45 -12.82
N ASP A 108 4.63 -44.61 -12.77
CA ASP A 108 3.68 -43.50 -12.91
C ASP A 108 3.81 -42.49 -11.77
N ASN A 109 4.02 -42.96 -10.53
CA ASN A 109 4.29 -42.11 -9.38
C ASN A 109 5.59 -41.30 -9.56
N LEU A 110 6.65 -41.91 -10.10
CA LEU A 110 7.91 -41.21 -10.37
C LEU A 110 7.76 -40.16 -11.49
N ILE A 111 7.04 -40.47 -12.58
CA ILE A 111 6.71 -39.51 -13.64
C ILE A 111 5.89 -38.35 -13.08
N HIS A 112 4.89 -38.65 -12.24
CA HIS A 112 4.09 -37.63 -11.58
C HIS A 112 4.95 -36.73 -10.69
N SER A 113 5.86 -37.31 -9.90
CA SER A 113 6.81 -36.57 -9.06
C SER A 113 7.72 -35.63 -9.86
N ASP A 114 8.20 -36.07 -11.02
CA ASP A 114 9.07 -35.25 -11.88
C ASP A 114 8.30 -34.05 -12.45
N ASN A 115 7.05 -34.27 -12.89
CA ASN A 115 6.17 -33.20 -13.32
C ASN A 115 5.89 -32.19 -12.19
N LEU A 116 5.59 -32.67 -10.97
CA LEU A 116 5.37 -31.81 -9.80
C LEU A 116 6.63 -31.02 -9.44
N THR A 117 7.80 -31.65 -9.52
CA THR A 117 9.10 -31.01 -9.31
C THR A 117 9.33 -29.86 -10.30
N SER A 118 9.09 -30.09 -11.58
CA SER A 118 9.22 -29.06 -12.62
C SER A 118 8.26 -27.90 -12.39
N LYS A 119 7.00 -28.20 -12.05
CA LYS A 119 5.99 -27.21 -11.68
C LYS A 119 6.42 -26.39 -10.46
N LEU A 120 6.91 -27.06 -9.41
CA LEU A 120 7.38 -26.43 -8.18
C LEU A 120 8.55 -25.49 -8.46
N SER A 121 9.52 -25.91 -9.28
CA SER A 121 10.67 -25.09 -9.65
C SER A 121 10.25 -23.79 -10.35
N THR A 122 9.29 -23.89 -11.27
CA THR A 122 8.69 -22.74 -11.97
C THR A 122 8.02 -21.79 -10.97
N LEU A 123 7.17 -22.31 -10.08
CA LEU A 123 6.47 -21.50 -9.08
C LEU A 123 7.44 -20.78 -8.13
N ILE A 124 8.50 -21.46 -7.67
CA ILE A 124 9.52 -20.87 -6.80
C ILE A 124 10.25 -19.71 -7.50
N ARG A 125 10.63 -19.92 -8.77
CA ARG A 125 11.29 -18.89 -9.59
C ARG A 125 10.37 -17.68 -9.78
N ASP A 126 9.12 -17.93 -10.15
CA ASP A 126 8.16 -16.87 -10.47
C ASP A 126 7.82 -16.05 -9.22
N LEU A 127 7.64 -16.70 -8.06
CA LEU A 127 7.48 -16.02 -6.76
C LEU A 127 8.71 -15.14 -6.44
N SER A 128 9.91 -15.69 -6.61
CA SER A 128 11.17 -14.97 -6.31
C SER A 128 11.32 -13.73 -7.20
N PHE A 129 11.03 -13.87 -8.49
CA PHE A 129 11.04 -12.78 -9.46
C PHE A 129 9.98 -11.72 -9.12
N TYR A 130 8.74 -12.15 -8.90
CA TYR A 130 7.63 -11.26 -8.59
C TYR A 130 7.89 -10.46 -7.31
N ARG A 131 8.42 -11.10 -6.27
CA ARG A 131 8.85 -10.41 -5.03
C ARG A 131 9.92 -9.37 -5.31
N GLY A 132 10.91 -9.67 -6.16
CA GLY A 132 11.95 -8.72 -6.55
C GLY A 132 11.38 -7.46 -7.19
N VAL A 133 10.45 -7.64 -8.15
CA VAL A 133 9.80 -6.53 -8.88
C VAL A 133 8.87 -5.71 -7.99
N LYS A 134 8.18 -6.35 -7.03
CA LYS A 134 7.15 -5.71 -6.19
C LYS A 134 7.64 -5.30 -4.81
N LYS A 135 8.94 -5.34 -4.56
CA LYS A 135 9.56 -5.05 -3.26
C LYS A 135 9.06 -3.76 -2.59
N ILE A 136 8.82 -2.71 -3.37
CA ILE A 136 8.37 -1.39 -2.90
C ILE A 136 7.01 -1.41 -2.18
N TYR A 137 6.20 -2.45 -2.40
CA TYR A 137 4.86 -2.58 -1.80
C TYR A 137 4.87 -3.32 -0.46
N PHE A 138 6.02 -3.83 -0.03
CA PHE A 138 6.13 -4.61 1.21
C PHE A 138 6.69 -3.76 2.35
N THR A 139 6.22 -4.04 3.56
CA THR A 139 6.93 -3.54 4.75
C THR A 139 8.30 -4.20 4.86
N SER A 140 9.23 -3.57 5.58
CA SER A 140 10.55 -4.15 5.84
C SER A 140 10.45 -5.55 6.49
N LYS A 141 9.45 -5.75 7.35
CA LYS A 141 9.21 -7.04 8.00
C LYS A 141 8.73 -8.11 7.02
N LEU A 142 7.71 -7.80 6.21
CA LEU A 142 7.19 -8.74 5.23
C LEU A 142 8.24 -9.08 4.15
N ASP A 143 8.99 -8.08 3.69
CA ASP A 143 10.06 -8.29 2.71
C ASP A 143 11.14 -9.24 3.24
N LYS A 144 11.51 -9.09 4.52
CA LYS A 144 12.47 -9.99 5.18
C LYS A 144 11.93 -11.43 5.26
N LEU A 145 10.67 -11.60 5.65
CA LEU A 145 10.02 -12.92 5.70
C LEU A 145 9.94 -13.56 4.32
N LEU A 146 9.53 -12.82 3.29
CA LEU A 146 9.50 -13.29 1.91
C LEU A 146 10.88 -13.68 1.39
N THR A 147 11.90 -12.86 1.70
CA THR A 147 13.28 -13.15 1.30
C THR A 147 13.75 -14.47 1.91
N ASN A 148 13.57 -14.64 3.22
CA ASN A 148 13.96 -15.87 3.91
C ASN A 148 13.21 -17.07 3.33
N ALA A 149 11.90 -16.94 3.10
CA ALA A 149 11.11 -18.00 2.50
C ALA A 149 11.58 -18.38 1.10
N CYS A 150 11.94 -17.41 0.24
CA CYS A 150 12.50 -17.68 -1.09
C CYS A 150 13.87 -18.37 -1.02
N VAL A 151 14.74 -17.96 -0.09
CA VAL A 151 16.05 -18.61 0.13
C VAL A 151 15.88 -20.06 0.60
N GLU A 152 14.92 -20.33 1.47
CA GLU A 152 14.64 -21.69 1.91
C GLU A 152 14.03 -22.53 0.76
N LEU A 153 13.18 -21.93 -0.09
CA LEU A 153 12.69 -22.58 -1.31
C LEU A 153 13.79 -22.85 -2.34
N THR A 154 14.89 -22.09 -2.38
CA THR A 154 16.00 -22.47 -3.26
C THR A 154 16.64 -23.79 -2.85
N LYS A 155 16.63 -24.14 -1.56
CA LYS A 155 17.07 -25.47 -1.09
C LYS A 155 16.12 -26.59 -1.54
N VAL A 156 14.83 -26.29 -1.65
CA VAL A 156 13.85 -27.24 -2.21
C VAL A 156 14.22 -27.62 -3.63
N ARG A 157 14.62 -26.64 -4.46
CA ARG A 157 15.08 -26.90 -5.83
C ARG A 157 16.30 -27.83 -5.89
N GLU A 158 17.20 -27.74 -4.92
CA GLU A 158 18.36 -28.63 -4.81
C GLU A 158 17.96 -30.07 -4.45
N ILE A 159 16.97 -30.22 -3.56
CA ILE A 159 16.46 -31.53 -3.11
C ILE A 159 15.72 -32.25 -4.25
N THR A 160 14.98 -31.49 -5.07
CA THR A 160 14.10 -32.05 -6.10
C THR A 160 14.79 -32.32 -7.44
N TYR A 161 16.11 -32.08 -7.62
CA TYR A 161 16.76 -32.40 -8.91
C TYR A 161 16.57 -33.86 -9.35
N THR A 162 16.58 -34.01 -10.68
CA THR A 162 15.93 -35.02 -11.53
C THR A 162 16.25 -36.47 -11.21
N LEU A 163 15.24 -37.31 -11.42
CA LEU A 163 15.33 -38.77 -11.45
C LEU A 163 15.42 -39.21 -12.91
N GLU A 164 16.62 -39.51 -13.41
CA GLU A 164 16.79 -39.93 -14.81
C GLU A 164 16.78 -41.47 -14.95
N ASN A 165 16.09 -41.95 -15.99
CA ASN A 165 16.09 -43.32 -16.51
C ASN A 165 15.61 -44.44 -15.55
N PHE A 166 14.46 -44.27 -14.90
CA PHE A 166 13.86 -45.33 -14.08
C PHE A 166 13.10 -46.40 -14.87
N THR A 167 12.78 -46.18 -16.15
CA THR A 167 12.06 -47.17 -17.00
C THR A 167 12.83 -48.47 -17.24
N GLU A 168 14.14 -48.46 -17.04
CA GLU A 168 15.03 -49.63 -17.21
C GLU A 168 15.52 -50.20 -15.86
N MET A 169 15.06 -49.65 -14.73
CA MET A 169 15.53 -50.06 -13.40
C MET A 169 14.84 -51.36 -12.93
N PRO A 170 15.58 -52.24 -12.22
CA PRO A 170 14.98 -53.35 -11.48
C PRO A 170 13.89 -52.91 -10.50
N LYS A 171 12.89 -53.77 -10.25
CA LYS A 171 11.75 -53.45 -9.37
C LYS A 171 12.16 -53.06 -7.94
N ASP A 172 13.19 -53.71 -7.39
CA ASP A 172 13.71 -53.38 -6.06
C ASP A 172 14.38 -52.00 -6.02
N ASP A 173 15.08 -51.62 -7.09
CA ASP A 173 15.68 -50.29 -7.24
C ASP A 173 14.61 -49.22 -7.42
N LEU A 174 13.54 -49.49 -8.18
CA LEU A 174 12.37 -48.63 -8.31
C LEU A 174 11.70 -48.37 -6.96
N LYS A 175 11.53 -49.40 -6.13
CA LYS A 175 10.98 -49.29 -4.78
C LYS A 175 11.87 -48.41 -3.89
N LEU A 176 13.18 -48.63 -3.92
CA LEU A 176 14.14 -47.80 -3.16
C LEU A 176 14.12 -46.34 -3.63
N LEU A 177 14.03 -46.12 -4.95
CA LEU A 177 13.95 -44.79 -5.54
C LEU A 177 12.68 -44.07 -5.12
N HIS A 178 11.53 -44.75 -5.17
CA HIS A 178 10.25 -44.23 -4.70
C HIS A 178 10.31 -43.80 -3.23
N GLN A 179 10.88 -44.64 -2.34
CA GLN A 179 11.08 -44.29 -0.93
C GLN A 179 11.97 -43.05 -0.74
N LYS A 180 13.06 -42.94 -1.50
CA LYS A 180 13.93 -41.74 -1.48
C LYS A 180 13.18 -40.50 -1.93
N THR A 181 12.33 -40.62 -2.96
CA THR A 181 11.48 -39.52 -3.44
C THR A 181 10.47 -39.07 -2.39
N GLN A 182 9.85 -40.01 -1.68
CA GLN A 182 8.95 -39.68 -0.56
C GLN A 182 9.68 -38.90 0.55
N LEU A 183 10.86 -39.36 0.97
CA LEU A 183 11.68 -38.66 1.96
C LEU A 183 12.08 -37.25 1.51
N LYS A 184 12.33 -37.05 0.20
CA LYS A 184 12.57 -35.73 -0.38
C LYS A 184 11.34 -34.82 -0.20
N TRP A 185 10.15 -35.29 -0.54
CA TRP A 185 8.91 -34.52 -0.39
C TRP A 185 8.59 -34.19 1.07
N GLU A 186 8.86 -35.11 2.00
CA GLU A 186 8.75 -34.85 3.45
C GLU A 186 9.71 -33.72 3.89
N ALA A 187 10.95 -33.74 3.41
CA ALA A 187 11.92 -32.68 3.68
C ALA A 187 11.46 -31.33 3.10
N VAL A 188 10.94 -31.32 1.87
CA VAL A 188 10.38 -30.13 1.22
C VAL A 188 9.20 -29.58 2.02
N HIS A 189 8.27 -30.44 2.44
CA HIS A 189 7.13 -30.04 3.25
C HIS A 189 7.57 -29.44 4.59
N LYS A 190 8.57 -30.03 5.26
CA LYS A 190 9.13 -29.49 6.50
C LYS A 190 9.72 -28.09 6.32
N ILE A 191 10.47 -27.87 5.23
CA ILE A 191 11.00 -26.54 4.88
C ILE A 191 9.84 -25.56 4.69
N TYR A 192 8.81 -25.97 3.95
CA TYR A 192 7.65 -25.13 3.69
C TYR A 192 6.91 -24.75 4.99
N THR A 193 6.49 -25.72 5.80
CA THR A 193 5.70 -25.44 7.01
C THR A 193 6.43 -24.56 8.01
N THR A 194 7.75 -24.72 8.12
CA THR A 194 8.59 -23.94 9.04
C THR A 194 8.64 -22.46 8.64
N ASN A 195 8.75 -22.17 7.34
CA ASN A 195 9.02 -20.83 6.84
C ASN A 195 7.76 -20.07 6.41
N PHE A 196 6.76 -20.79 5.89
CA PHE A 196 5.57 -20.16 5.30
C PHE A 196 4.44 -19.91 6.32
N GLY A 197 4.46 -20.58 7.48
CA GLY A 197 3.50 -20.32 8.56
C GLY A 197 3.53 -18.86 9.06
N PRO A 198 4.68 -18.33 9.51
CA PRO A 198 4.81 -16.94 9.91
C PRO A 198 4.54 -15.96 8.76
N LEU A 199 4.98 -16.28 7.54
CA LEU A 199 4.78 -15.45 6.36
C LEU A 199 3.29 -15.26 6.02
N LYS A 200 2.50 -16.35 5.99
CA LYS A 200 1.05 -16.27 5.73
C LYS A 200 0.33 -15.43 6.77
N LYS A 201 0.70 -15.57 8.05
CA LYS A 201 0.15 -14.75 9.14
C LYS A 201 0.43 -13.27 8.93
N GLU A 202 1.65 -12.92 8.52
CA GLU A 202 2.01 -11.52 8.26
C GLU A 202 1.30 -10.96 7.03
N ILE A 203 1.22 -11.71 5.92
CA ILE A 203 0.48 -11.28 4.72
C ILE A 203 -1.00 -11.03 5.08
N THR A 204 -1.62 -11.96 5.80
CA THR A 204 -3.02 -11.83 6.24
C THR A 204 -3.21 -10.60 7.13
N LYS A 205 -2.27 -10.36 8.05
CA LYS A 205 -2.29 -9.18 8.93
C LYS A 205 -2.18 -7.88 8.13
N GLU A 206 -1.24 -7.80 7.20
CA GLU A 206 -1.08 -6.61 6.35
C GLU A 206 -2.32 -6.38 5.49
N PHE A 207 -2.86 -7.43 4.88
CA PHE A 207 -4.07 -7.35 4.07
C PHE A 207 -5.27 -6.84 4.89
N ARG A 208 -5.50 -7.39 6.10
CA ARG A 208 -6.55 -6.90 7.01
C ARG A 208 -6.36 -5.45 7.43
N THR A 209 -5.11 -5.05 7.65
CA THR A 209 -4.77 -3.65 7.99
C THR A 209 -5.16 -2.70 6.86
N LEU A 210 -4.93 -3.08 5.60
CA LEU A 210 -5.37 -2.29 4.43
C LEU A 210 -6.88 -2.18 4.33
N LEU A 211 -7.62 -3.21 4.76
CA LEU A 211 -9.08 -3.19 4.84
C LEU A 211 -9.63 -2.42 6.05
N GLY A 212 -8.78 -1.91 6.93
CA GLY A 212 -9.19 -1.25 8.17
C GLY A 212 -9.71 -2.21 9.25
N VAL A 213 -9.49 -3.52 9.10
CA VAL A 213 -9.87 -4.55 10.07
C VAL A 213 -8.71 -4.73 11.07
N LYS A 214 -8.93 -4.34 12.32
CA LYS A 214 -7.96 -4.51 13.42
C LYS A 214 -8.02 -5.90 14.04
#